data_AF-A0A4V1T164-F1
#
_entry.id   AF-A0A4V1T164-F1
#
_cell.length_a   1.000
_cell.length_b   1.000
_cell.length_c   1.000
_cell.angle_alpha   90.00
_cell.angle_beta   90.00
_cell.angle_gamma   90.00
#
_symmetry.space_group_name_H-M   'P 1'
#
loop_
_entity.id
_entity.type
_entity.pdbx_description
1 polymer ?
#
loop_
_entity_poly.entity_id
_entity_poly.type
_entity_poly.pdbx_seq_one_letter_code
_entity_poly.pdbx_strand_id
1 'polypeptide(L)'
;MIKEVSANWVLIIKFEKAEKRLGKLLILAKYIFVIYATDIYEFRKHIHVAHNHKGAITSCKFWLEPEIKLDENKKGDFTAKELLEIKNLIIENQQLLLRQLETFYN
;
A
#
# COMPACT_ATOMS: atom_id res chain seq x y z
N MET A 1 -32.56 2.82 6.45
CA MET A 1 -32.65 4.17 7.04
C MET A 1 -31.95 4.12 8.38
N ILE A 2 -30.68 4.56 8.45
CA ILE A 2 -29.92 4.62 9.70
C ILE A 2 -29.41 6.06 9.82
N LYS A 3 -29.72 6.64 10.98
CA LYS A 3 -29.43 8.01 11.39
C LYS A 3 -27.98 8.14 11.87
N GLU A 4 -27.39 9.24 11.43
CA GLU A 4 -26.39 10.09 12.11
C GLU A 4 -25.05 9.55 12.61
N VAL A 5 -24.14 10.53 12.65
CA VAL A 5 -22.68 10.47 12.61
C VAL A 5 -22.13 10.66 14.01
N SER A 6 -21.04 9.96 14.37
CA SER A 6 -20.13 10.44 15.41
C SER A 6 -18.68 10.11 15.06
N ALA A 7 -17.81 11.05 15.44
CA ALA A 7 -16.40 11.13 15.11
C ALA A 7 -15.52 9.99 15.66
N ASN A 8 -14.33 9.87 15.07
CA ASN A 8 -13.24 8.93 15.36
C ASN A 8 -13.47 7.47 14.98
N TRP A 9 -13.21 7.16 13.71
CA TRP A 9 -13.07 5.79 13.24
C TRP A 9 -11.59 5.46 13.01
N VAL A 10 -10.93 4.89 14.02
CA VAL A 10 -9.91 3.86 13.73
C VAL A 10 -10.71 2.58 13.55
N LEU A 11 -11.04 2.25 12.31
CA LEU A 11 -11.70 1.01 11.97
C LEU A 11 -10.68 -0.14 12.11
N ILE A 12 -10.47 -0.64 13.33
CA ILE A 12 -9.73 -1.88 13.54
C ILE A 12 -10.67 -3.01 13.13
N ILE A 13 -10.57 -3.45 11.87
CA ILE A 13 -11.37 -4.59 11.43
C ILE A 13 -10.76 -5.87 12.01
N LYS A 14 -11.39 -6.40 13.06
CA LYS A 14 -11.21 -7.79 13.48
C LYS A 14 -12.01 -8.68 12.54
N PHE A 15 -11.35 -9.59 11.83
CA PHE A 15 -12.01 -10.62 11.03
C PHE A 15 -11.78 -11.99 11.64
N GLU A 16 -12.87 -12.65 12.01
CA GLU A 16 -12.92 -14.09 12.27
C GLU A 16 -12.70 -14.88 10.99
N LYS A 17 -12.15 -16.09 11.17
CA LYS A 17 -11.66 -17.02 10.14
C LYS A 17 -12.59 -17.16 8.94
N ALA A 18 -12.09 -16.79 7.76
CA ALA A 18 -12.46 -17.42 6.50
C ALA A 18 -11.21 -17.56 5.62
N GLU A 19 -11.08 -18.72 4.99
CA GLU A 19 -9.88 -19.30 4.41
C GLU A 19 -9.52 -18.79 3.01
N LYS A 20 -8.20 -18.68 2.77
CA LYS A 20 -7.43 -18.81 1.52
C LYS A 20 -7.66 -17.85 0.33
N ARG A 21 -6.60 -17.04 0.12
CA ARG A 21 -6.05 -16.49 -1.14
C ARG A 21 -6.62 -15.18 -1.68
N LEU A 22 -6.49 -14.13 -0.89
CA LEU A 22 -6.12 -12.80 -1.40
C LEU A 22 -5.32 -12.09 -0.30
N GLY A 23 -4.06 -11.73 -0.60
CA GLY A 23 -3.19 -11.00 0.31
C GLY A 23 -3.90 -9.73 0.79
N LYS A 24 -4.00 -9.56 2.12
CA LYS A 24 -4.75 -8.45 2.73
C LYS A 24 -4.08 -7.12 2.35
N LEU A 25 -4.86 -6.21 1.76
CA LEU A 25 -4.42 -4.90 1.26
C LEU A 25 -4.42 -3.86 2.40
N LEU A 26 -3.39 -3.00 2.48
CA LEU A 26 -3.48 -1.77 3.27
C LEU A 26 -4.11 -0.68 2.40
N ILE A 27 -5.32 -0.26 2.77
CA ILE A 27 -6.05 0.81 2.09
C ILE A 27 -6.11 2.00 3.05
N LEU A 28 -5.46 3.10 2.68
CA LEU A 28 -5.69 4.40 3.28
C LEU A 28 -6.63 5.18 2.38
N ALA A 29 -7.49 6.05 2.92
CA ALA A 29 -8.54 6.75 2.17
C ALA A 29 -8.04 7.46 0.89
N LYS A 30 -6.74 7.81 0.83
CA LYS A 30 -6.09 8.45 -0.31
C LYS A 30 -5.23 7.50 -1.16
N TYR A 31 -4.59 6.50 -0.58
CA TYR A 31 -3.57 5.67 -1.25
C TYR A 31 -3.86 4.19 -1.09
N ILE A 32 -3.68 3.46 -2.19
CA ILE A 32 -3.86 2.01 -2.24
C ILE A 32 -2.49 1.37 -2.42
N PHE A 33 -2.04 0.62 -1.42
CA PHE A 33 -0.78 -0.13 -1.48
C PHE A 33 -1.03 -1.50 -2.10
N VAL A 34 -0.42 -1.77 -3.25
CA VAL A 34 -0.68 -2.96 -4.09
C VAL A 34 0.62 -3.70 -4.42
N ILE A 35 0.50 -5.00 -4.65
CA ILE A 35 1.55 -5.88 -5.17
C ILE A 35 0.96 -6.57 -6.40
N TYR A 36 1.65 -6.53 -7.53
CA TYR A 36 1.19 -7.20 -8.74
C TYR A 36 1.62 -8.66 -8.74
N ALA A 37 0.83 -9.53 -9.37
CA ALA A 37 1.15 -10.94 -9.47
C ALA A 37 2.48 -11.20 -10.21
N THR A 38 2.88 -10.30 -11.11
CA THR A 38 4.17 -10.35 -11.82
C THR A 38 5.36 -10.06 -10.92
N ASP A 39 5.14 -9.44 -9.77
CA ASP A 39 6.21 -9.01 -8.86
C ASP A 39 6.84 -10.21 -8.11
N ILE A 40 6.22 -11.39 -8.17
CA ILE A 40 6.76 -12.65 -7.61
C ILE A 40 8.13 -13.04 -8.17
N TYR A 41 8.49 -12.54 -9.35
CA TYR A 41 9.78 -12.81 -9.99
C TYR A 41 10.84 -11.78 -9.62
N GLU A 42 10.49 -10.72 -8.90
CA GLU A 42 11.47 -9.74 -8.46
C GLU A 42 12.16 -10.18 -7.17
N PHE A 43 13.49 -10.14 -7.18
CA PHE A 43 14.30 -10.54 -6.04
C PHE A 43 14.18 -9.59 -4.84
N ARG A 44 13.92 -8.30 -5.10
CA ARG A 44 13.96 -7.24 -4.09
C ARG A 44 12.55 -6.86 -3.67
N LYS A 45 12.28 -6.88 -2.35
CA LYS A 45 10.97 -6.50 -1.79
C LYS A 45 10.64 -5.06 -2.15
N HIS A 46 9.44 -4.87 -2.68
CA HIS A 46 8.92 -3.57 -3.11
C HIS A 46 7.41 -3.52 -2.95
N ILE A 47 6.86 -2.32 -3.12
CA ILE A 47 5.43 -2.11 -3.15
C ILE A 47 5.06 -1.05 -4.17
N HIS A 48 3.90 -1.22 -4.79
CA HIS A 48 3.30 -0.21 -5.64
C HIS A 48 2.27 0.58 -4.83
N VAL A 49 2.15 1.87 -5.11
CA VAL A 49 1.17 2.74 -4.47
C VAL A 49 0.37 3.40 -5.57
N ALA A 50 -0.91 3.07 -5.64
CA ALA A 50 -1.84 3.64 -6.61
C ALA A 50 -2.68 4.76 -5.96
N HIS A 51 -2.92 5.81 -6.73
CA HIS A 51 -3.81 6.90 -6.39
C HIS A 51 -4.72 7.19 -7.57
N ASN A 52 -6.02 7.36 -7.31
CA ASN A 52 -6.97 7.79 -8.33
C ASN A 52 -7.12 9.31 -8.24
N HIS A 53 -6.56 10.02 -9.21
CA HIS A 53 -6.69 11.47 -9.31
C HIS A 53 -7.51 11.80 -10.56
N LYS A 54 -8.72 12.35 -10.33
CA LYS A 54 -9.61 12.85 -11.41
C LYS A 54 -9.92 11.83 -12.52
N GLY A 55 -10.04 10.55 -12.17
CA GLY A 55 -10.38 9.48 -13.12
C GLY A 55 -9.17 8.84 -13.83
N ALA A 56 -7.95 9.32 -13.57
CA ALA A 56 -6.72 8.66 -13.97
C ALA A 56 -6.10 7.95 -12.77
N ILE A 57 -5.76 6.67 -12.94
CA ILE A 57 -4.99 5.91 -11.95
C ILE A 57 -3.52 6.18 -12.21
N THR A 58 -2.88 6.85 -11.27
CA THR A 58 -1.42 6.98 -11.24
C THR A 58 -0.87 5.97 -10.23
N SER A 59 0.34 5.46 -10.49
CA SER A 59 1.03 4.59 -9.53
C SER A 59 2.50 4.92 -9.42
N CYS A 60 3.03 4.83 -8.21
CA CYS A 60 4.47 4.87 -7.96
C CYS A 60 4.98 3.55 -7.37
N LYS A 61 6.28 3.27 -7.47
CA LYS A 61 6.92 2.07 -6.89
C LYS A 61 7.99 2.46 -5.86
N PHE A 62 7.97 1.81 -4.70
CA PHE A 62 9.00 1.93 -3.67
C PHE A 62 9.66 0.59 -3.41
N TRP A 63 10.99 0.57 -3.40
CA TRP A 63 11.77 -0.50 -2.81
C TRP A 63 11.71 -0.40 -1.29
N LEU A 64 11.67 -1.53 -0.59
CA LEU A 64 11.56 -1.58 0.88
C LEU A 64 12.85 -2.00 1.60
N GLU A 65 13.80 -2.60 0.89
CA GLU A 65 15.09 -3.08 1.39
C GLU A 65 16.19 -2.70 0.40
N PRO A 66 17.47 -2.50 0.76
CA PRO A 66 17.96 -2.34 2.13
C PRO A 66 17.45 -1.03 2.78
N GLU A 67 17.00 -0.07 1.97
CA GLU A 67 16.40 1.19 2.39
C GLU A 67 15.11 1.47 1.61
N ILE A 68 14.20 2.23 2.21
CA ILE A 68 12.97 2.67 1.54
C ILE A 68 13.32 3.74 0.51
N LYS A 69 13.19 3.38 -0.77
CA LYS A 69 13.60 4.24 -1.88
C LYS A 69 12.59 4.20 -3.03
N LEU A 70 12.23 5.38 -3.53
CA LEU A 70 11.42 5.53 -4.73
C LEU A 70 12.19 4.98 -5.95
N ASP A 71 11.50 4.24 -6.80
CA ASP A 71 11.99 3.96 -8.14
C ASP A 71 11.67 5.16 -9.05
N GLU A 72 12.68 5.97 -9.36
CA GLU A 72 12.54 7.19 -10.16
C GLU A 72 11.97 6.94 -11.57
N ASN A 73 12.17 5.73 -12.13
CA ASN A 73 11.60 5.35 -13.42
C ASN A 73 10.11 4.99 -13.33
N LYS A 74 9.62 4.77 -12.11
CA LYS A 74 8.26 4.34 -11.80
C LYS A 74 7.63 5.29 -10.79
N LYS A 75 7.95 6.59 -10.84
CA LYS A 75 7.38 7.59 -9.93
C LYS A 75 5.98 8.08 -10.32
N GLY A 76 5.58 7.92 -11.59
CA GLY A 76 4.32 8.46 -12.11
C GLY A 76 4.23 9.99 -12.04
N ASP A 77 3.01 10.52 -12.02
CA ASP A 77 2.74 11.97 -11.97
C ASP A 77 2.59 12.51 -10.54
N PHE A 78 3.14 11.80 -9.55
CA PHE A 78 3.07 12.22 -8.15
C PHE A 78 3.95 13.44 -7.90
N THR A 79 3.44 14.38 -7.13
CA THR A 79 4.23 15.53 -6.65
C THR A 79 5.24 15.08 -5.59
N ALA A 80 6.31 15.87 -5.41
CA ALA A 80 7.31 15.60 -4.37
C ALA A 80 6.68 15.51 -2.96
N LYS A 81 5.63 16.31 -2.70
CA LYS A 81 4.90 16.29 -1.43
C LYS A 81 4.16 14.97 -1.22
N GLU A 82 3.49 14.45 -2.25
CA GLU A 82 2.80 13.17 -2.18
C GLU A 82 3.77 12.01 -2.05
N LEU A 83 4.87 12.03 -2.80
CA LEU A 83 5.92 11.01 -2.68
C LEU A 83 6.53 10.97 -1.28
N LEU A 84 6.73 12.14 -0.64
CA LEU A 84 7.17 12.22 0.74
C LEU A 84 6.12 11.68 1.72
N GLU A 85 4.85 12.02 1.53
CA GLU A 85 3.73 11.50 2.33
C GLU A 85 3.65 9.98 2.24
N ILE A 86 3.69 9.43 1.01
CA ILE A 86 3.69 7.99 0.77
C ILE A 86 4.90 7.33 1.43
N LYS A 87 6.11 7.91 1.28
CA LYS A 87 7.32 7.38 1.92
C LYS A 87 7.17 7.30 3.44
N ASN A 88 6.63 8.35 4.08
CA ASN A 88 6.40 8.35 5.53
C ASN A 88 5.40 7.27 5.94
N LEU A 89 4.31 7.10 5.19
CA LEU A 89 3.34 6.03 5.43
C LEU A 89 3.95 4.63 5.32
N ILE A 90 4.86 4.43 4.35
CA ILE A 90 5.63 3.18 4.22
C ILE A 90 6.52 2.96 5.44
N ILE A 91 7.23 3.99 5.90
CA ILE A 91 8.10 3.92 7.08
C ILE A 91 7.29 3.54 8.33
N GLU A 92 6.18 4.23 8.57
CA GLU A 92 5.29 4.00 9.72
C GLU A 92 4.73 2.56 9.74
N ASN A 93 4.53 1.97 8.56
CA ASN A 93 3.90 0.65 8.41
C ASN A 93 4.87 -0.44 7.91
N GLN A 94 6.19 -0.18 7.92
CA GLN A 94 7.18 -1.02 7.22
C GLN A 94 7.12 -2.49 7.65
N GLN A 95 7.03 -2.74 8.96
CA GLN A 95 6.98 -4.09 9.53
C GLN A 95 5.69 -4.84 9.15
N LEU A 96 4.58 -4.13 8.95
CA LEU A 96 3.34 -4.74 8.48
C LEU A 96 3.47 -5.12 6.99
N LEU A 97 3.97 -4.19 6.18
CA LEU A 97 4.16 -4.40 4.74
C LEU A 97 5.10 -5.56 4.44
N LEU A 98 6.25 -5.63 5.14
CA LEU A 98 7.22 -6.72 4.98
C LEU A 98 6.62 -8.08 5.34
N ARG A 99 5.87 -8.18 6.44
CA ARG A 99 5.18 -9.43 6.84
C ARG A 99 4.12 -9.87 5.82
N GLN A 100 3.40 -8.92 5.23
CA GLN A 100 2.43 -9.21 4.18
C GLN A 100 3.12 -9.70 2.89
N LEU A 101 4.22 -9.07 2.50
CA LEU A 101 5.04 -9.50 1.36
C LEU A 101 5.62 -10.90 1.57
N GLU A 102 6.12 -11.19 2.77
CA GLU A 102 6.61 -12.54 3.12
C GLU A 102 5.50 -13.60 3.03
N THR A 103 4.26 -13.25 3.36
CA THR A 103 3.11 -14.15 3.18
C THR A 103 2.71 -14.30 1.72
N PHE A 104 3.01 -13.32 0.88
CA PHE A 104 2.66 -13.34 -0.55
C PHE A 104 3.68 -14.11 -1.39
N TYR A 105 4.96 -14.00 -1.06
CA TYR A 105 6.04 -14.66 -1.79
C TYR A 105 6.27 -16.13 -1.40
N ASN A 106 5.74 -16.58 -0.25
CA ASN A 106 5.82 -17.97 0.25
C ASN A 106 4.48 -18.70 0.12
#